data_AF-G0ABY8-F1
#
_entry.id   AF-G0ABY8-F1
#
_cell.length_a   1.000
_cell.length_b   1.000
_cell.length_c   1.000
_cell.angle_alpha   90.00
_cell.angle_beta   90.00
_cell.angle_gamma   90.00
#
_symmetry.space_group_name_H-M   'P 1'
#
loop_
_entity.id
_entity.type
_entity.pdbx_description
1 polymer ?
#
loop_
_entity_poly.entity_id
_entity_poly.type
_entity_poly.pdbx_seq_one_letter_code
_entity_poly.pdbx_strand_id
1 'polypeptide(L)' 'MEPLAADSPLLKMANVVALPHIGSANHETRHGMALCAAHNLLDALSGKATPNAANRA' A
#
# COMPACT_ATOMS: atom_id res chain seq x y z
N MET A 1 3.04 7.24 12.07
CA MET A 1 3.72 7.05 10.78
C MET A 1 4.72 5.93 10.96
N GLU A 2 4.81 5.02 10.01
CA GLU A 2 5.80 3.94 10.04
C GLU A 2 7.13 4.43 9.42
N PRO A 3 8.29 3.92 9.86
CA PRO A 3 8.47 2.91 10.89
C PRO A 3 8.16 3.45 12.29
N LEU A 4 7.78 2.54 13.20
CA LEU A 4 7.63 2.89 14.61
C LEU A 4 9.02 3.24 15.20
N ALA A 5 9.06 4.24 16.10
CA ALA A 5 10.29 4.58 16.81
C ALA A 5 10.85 3.36 17.57
N ALA A 6 12.16 3.17 17.50
CA ALA A 6 12.82 1.98 18.04
C ALA A 6 12.71 1.86 19.58
N ASP A 7 12.55 2.97 20.28
CA ASP A 7 12.36 3.05 21.73
C ASP A 7 10.90 3.00 22.18
N SER A 8 9.96 2.85 21.23
CA SER A 8 8.52 2.83 21.50
C SER A 8 8.15 1.79 22.56
N PRO A 9 7.37 2.17 23.59
CA PRO A 9 6.86 1.24 24.61
C PRO A 9 6.08 0.06 24.03
N LEU A 10 5.42 0.25 22.87
CA LEU A 10 4.64 -0.80 22.21
C LEU A 10 5.48 -2.01 21.82
N LEU A 11 6.76 -1.82 21.48
CA LEU A 11 7.67 -2.91 21.13
C LEU A 11 8.10 -3.75 22.35
N LYS A 12 7.82 -3.29 23.57
CA LYS A 12 8.17 -3.95 24.84
C LYS A 12 6.98 -4.68 25.48
N MET A 13 5.76 -4.54 24.94
CA MET A 13 4.54 -5.10 25.50
C MET A 13 4.41 -6.59 25.18
N ALA A 14 4.20 -7.43 26.19
CA ALA A 14 4.11 -8.89 26.02
C ALA A 14 2.87 -9.35 25.23
N ASN A 15 1.83 -8.53 25.15
CA ASN A 15 0.56 -8.82 24.50
C ASN A 15 0.44 -8.17 23.09
N VAL A 16 1.56 -7.75 22.51
CA VAL A 16 1.60 -7.07 21.21
C VAL A 16 2.52 -7.82 20.26
N VAL A 17 2.05 -7.99 19.02
CA VAL A 17 2.87 -8.45 17.89
C VAL A 17 2.82 -7.40 16.81
N ALA A 18 3.95 -6.74 16.55
CA ALA A 18 4.08 -5.73 15.50
C ALA A 18 4.58 -6.37 14.19
N LEU A 19 4.06 -5.91 13.05
CA LEU A 19 4.45 -6.35 11.72
C LEU A 19 4.88 -5.13 10.87
N PRO A 20 5.94 -5.22 10.06
CA PRO A 20 6.49 -4.07 9.34
C PRO A 20 5.74 -3.77 8.02
N HIS A 21 4.46 -3.35 8.11
CA HIS A 21 3.61 -3.04 6.94
C HIS A 21 3.58 -4.16 5.87
N ILE A 22 3.52 -5.42 6.31
CA ILE A 22 3.54 -6.58 5.40
C ILE A 22 2.14 -7.15 5.10
N GLY A 23 1.08 -6.38 5.34
CA GLY A 23 -0.30 -6.84 5.16
C GLY A 23 -0.62 -7.32 3.73
N SER A 24 -0.08 -6.66 2.72
CA SER A 24 -0.23 -7.03 1.31
C SER A 24 0.95 -7.84 0.75
N ALA A 25 1.92 -8.23 1.58
CA ALA A 25 3.25 -8.68 1.15
C ALA A 25 3.34 -10.11 0.60
N ASN A 26 2.29 -10.63 -0.03
CA ASN A 26 2.37 -11.84 -0.84
C ASN A 26 2.56 -11.49 -2.33
N HIS A 27 3.11 -12.42 -3.10
CA HIS A 27 3.50 -12.20 -4.49
C HIS A 27 2.30 -11.87 -5.37
N GLU A 28 1.23 -12.64 -5.23
CA GLU A 28 0.00 -12.55 -6.01
C GLU A 28 -0.68 -11.19 -5.83
N THR A 29 -0.80 -10.74 -4.58
CA THR A 29 -1.44 -9.47 -4.22
C THR A 29 -0.60 -8.29 -4.70
N ARG A 30 0.72 -8.31 -4.45
CA ARG A 30 1.61 -7.24 -4.93
C ARG A 30 1.66 -7.16 -6.46
N HIS A 31 1.65 -8.30 -7.14
CA HIS A 31 1.58 -8.34 -8.59
C HIS A 31 0.28 -7.75 -9.12
N GLY A 32 -0.87 -8.14 -8.54
CA GLY A 32 -2.17 -7.57 -8.89
C GLY A 32 -2.27 -6.06 -8.64
N MET A 33 -1.74 -5.58 -7.50
CA MET A 33 -1.66 -4.16 -7.20
C MET A 33 -0.79 -3.39 -8.21
N ALA A 34 0.37 -3.94 -8.58
CA ALA A 34 1.26 -3.34 -9.58
C ALA A 34 0.60 -3.24 -10.96
N LEU A 35 -0.09 -4.30 -11.41
CA LEU A 35 -0.87 -4.27 -12.66
C LEU A 35 -1.99 -3.24 -12.61
N CYS A 36 -2.73 -3.18 -11.51
CA CYS A 36 -3.79 -2.20 -11.32
C CYS A 36 -3.25 -0.76 -11.41
N ALA A 37 -2.14 -0.48 -10.72
CA ALA A 37 -1.50 0.84 -10.77
C ALA A 37 -1.01 1.19 -12.19
N ALA A 38 -0.39 0.25 -12.90
CA ALA A 38 0.08 0.45 -14.26
C ALA A 38 -1.08 0.75 -15.24
N HIS A 39 -2.19 0.02 -15.16
CA HIS A 39 -3.36 0.28 -15.99
C HIS A 39 -3.97 1.66 -15.72
N ASN A 40 -4.10 2.05 -14.44
CA ASN A 40 -4.62 3.38 -14.09
C ASN A 40 -3.72 4.50 -14.65
N LEU A 41 -2.39 4.32 -14.59
CA LEU A 41 -1.44 5.28 -15.18
C LEU A 41 -1.60 5.37 -16.71
N LEU A 42 -1.69 4.25 -17.41
CA LEU A 42 -1.85 4.23 -18.87
C LEU A 42 -3.18 4.86 -19.32
N ASP A 43 -4.27 4.61 -18.59
CA ASP A 43 -5.57 5.21 -18.89
C ASP A 43 -5.54 6.72 -18.69
N ALA A 44 -4.94 7.20 -17.59
CA ALA A 44 -4.76 8.63 -17.34
C ALA A 44 -3.94 9.31 -18.44
N LEU A 45 -2.80 8.72 -18.84
CA LEU A 45 -1.97 9.25 -19.93
C LEU A 45 -2.66 9.24 -21.30
N SER A 46 -3.62 8.34 -21.50
CA SER A 46 -4.41 8.23 -22.72
C SER A 46 -5.65 9.15 -22.73
N GLY A 47 -5.86 9.96 -21.68
CA GLY A 47 -7.06 10.79 -21.54
C GLY A 47 -8.35 9.98 -21.30
N LYS A 48 -8.22 8.72 -20.89
CA LYS A 48 -9.36 7.86 -20.53
C LYS A 48 -9.73 8.05 -19.06
N ALA A 49 -10.97 7.73 -18.72
CA ALA A 49 -11.41 7.71 -17.33
C ALA A 49 -10.59 6.69 -16.53
N THR A 50 -9.94 7.15 -15.46
CA THR A 50 -9.14 6.32 -14.57
C THR A 50 -10.04 5.76 -13.46
N PRO A 51 -10.32 4.44 -13.42
CA PRO A 51 -11.34 3.87 -12.54
C PRO A 51 -11.04 4.05 -11.05
N ASN A 52 -9.76 4.14 -10.67
CA ASN A 52 -9.34 4.31 -9.28
C ASN A 52 -8.76 5.71 -8.99
N ALA A 53 -9.19 6.75 -9.71
CA ALA A 53 -8.78 8.12 -9.40
C ALA A 53 -9.31 8.56 -8.03
N ALA A 54 -8.41 9.06 -7.16
CA ALA A 54 -8.78 9.58 -5.85
C ALA A 54 -9.40 10.99 -5.93
N ASN A 55 -9.16 11.70 -7.03
CA ASN A 55 -9.66 13.02 -7.33
C ASN A 55 -10.38 13.03 -8.68
N ARG A 56 -11.16 14.08 -8.92
CA ARG A 56 -11.73 14.33 -10.25
C ARG A 56 -10.67 14.99 -11.13
N ALA A 57 -10.71 14.67 -12.42
CA ALA A 57 -9.94 15.35 -13.44
C ALA A 57 -10.41 16.80 -13.61
#